data_AF-M0GFF9-F1
#
_entry.id   AF-M0GFF9-F1
#
_cell.length_a   1.000
_cell.length_b   1.000
_cell.length_c   1.000
_cell.angle_alpha   90.00
_cell.angle_beta   90.00
_cell.angle_gamma   90.00
#
_symmetry.space_group_name_H-M   'P 1'
#
loop_
_entity.id
_entity.type
_entity.pdbx_description
1 polymer ?
#
loop_
_entity_poly.entity_id
_entity_poly.type
_entity_poly.pdbx_seq_one_letter_code
_entity_poly.pdbx_strand_id
1 'polypeptide(L)'
;MDGRVSSDELLDILGDTESRALLVTLRRDSRTAKELGETLDLSLPTVYRRLDRLCECGLVTSTTEVRDDGTHCRRYECDFDEAVVSLSDEGFRTEPRSTPPVSGGQVESENN
;
A
#
# COMPACT_ATOMS: atom_id res chain seq x y z
N MET A 1 -6.41 19.90 8.01
CA MET A 1 -6.41 18.51 8.48
C MET A 1 -5.05 17.96 8.14
N ASP A 2 -4.14 17.91 9.11
CA ASP A 2 -2.79 17.39 8.93
C ASP A 2 -2.89 15.92 8.50
N GLY A 3 -2.29 15.58 7.35
CA GLY A 3 -2.20 14.22 6.82
C GLY A 3 -1.28 13.32 7.62
N ARG A 4 -1.38 13.35 8.95
CA ARG A 4 -0.76 12.39 9.85
C ARG A 4 -1.84 11.37 10.18
N VAL A 5 -1.73 10.22 9.53
CA VAL A 5 -2.47 8.99 9.86
C VAL A 5 -2.50 8.83 11.38
N SER A 6 -3.69 8.71 11.95
CA SER A 6 -3.82 8.51 13.40
C SER A 6 -3.43 7.09 13.77
N SER A 7 -2.87 6.89 14.97
CA SER A 7 -2.53 5.55 15.46
C SER A 7 -3.73 4.59 15.43
N ASP A 8 -4.93 5.09 15.78
CA ASP A 8 -6.19 4.33 15.74
C ASP A 8 -6.53 3.86 14.33
N GLU A 9 -6.43 4.74 13.33
CA GLU A 9 -6.76 4.42 11.95
C GLU A 9 -5.82 3.37 11.35
N LEU A 10 -4.52 3.47 11.65
CA LEU A 10 -3.53 2.49 11.24
C LEU A 10 -3.81 1.12 11.90
N LEU A 11 -4.19 1.11 13.18
CA LEU A 11 -4.56 -0.13 13.87
C LEU A 11 -5.88 -0.72 13.37
N ASP A 12 -6.88 0.09 13.04
CA ASP A 12 -8.16 -0.37 12.47
C ASP A 12 -7.92 -1.10 11.15
N ILE A 13 -7.09 -0.54 10.27
CA ILE A 13 -6.71 -1.17 9.00
C ILE A 13 -5.93 -2.46 9.20
N LEU A 14 -4.94 -2.47 10.10
CA LEU A 14 -4.17 -3.68 10.42
C LEU A 14 -5.04 -4.73 11.14
N GLY A 15 -6.11 -4.29 11.80
CA GLY A 15 -7.14 -5.14 12.42
C GLY A 15 -8.11 -5.77 11.41
N ASP A 16 -8.35 -5.13 10.27
CA ASP A 16 -9.26 -5.61 9.22
C ASP A 16 -8.66 -6.77 8.41
N THR A 17 -9.35 -7.91 8.42
CA THR A 17 -8.88 -9.14 7.75
C THR A 17 -8.77 -8.98 6.24
N GLU A 18 -9.71 -8.28 5.61
CA GLU A 18 -9.70 -8.04 4.16
C GLU A 18 -8.55 -7.09 3.78
N SER A 19 -8.28 -6.07 4.59
CA SER A 19 -7.15 -5.15 4.39
C SER A 19 -5.80 -5.86 4.54
N ARG A 20 -5.65 -6.74 5.53
CA ARG A 20 -4.45 -7.60 5.63
C ARG A 20 -4.29 -8.50 4.41
N ALA A 21 -5.37 -9.06 3.90
CA ALA A 21 -5.31 -9.90 2.70
C ALA A 21 -4.89 -9.09 1.45
N LEU A 22 -5.37 -7.85 1.32
CA LEU A 22 -4.92 -6.91 0.28
C LEU A 22 -3.42 -6.63 0.41
N LEU A 23 -2.94 -6.27 1.61
CA LEU A 23 -1.53 -6.00 1.87
C LEU A 23 -0.63 -7.19 1.52
N VAL A 24 -0.99 -8.39 1.95
CA VAL A 24 -0.22 -9.62 1.63
C VAL A 24 -0.19 -9.91 0.14
N THR A 25 -1.30 -9.68 -0.56
CA THR A 25 -1.38 -9.90 -2.01
C THR A 25 -0.52 -8.89 -2.76
N LEU A 26 -0.63 -7.61 -2.40
CA LEU A 26 0.14 -6.51 -2.98
C LEU A 26 1.64 -6.60 -2.69
N ARG A 27 2.01 -7.22 -1.56
CA ARG A 27 3.41 -7.46 -1.20
C ARG A 27 4.07 -8.53 -2.07
N ARG A 28 3.29 -9.45 -2.64
CA ARG A 28 3.80 -10.47 -3.56
C ARG A 28 4.01 -9.91 -4.95
N ASP A 29 3.00 -9.20 -5.45
CA ASP A 29 3.04 -8.58 -6.77
C ASP A 29 2.17 -7.33 -6.78
N SER A 30 2.61 -6.31 -7.52
CA SER A 30 1.79 -5.15 -7.85
C SER A 30 0.59 -5.56 -8.71
N ARG A 31 -0.62 -5.19 -8.30
CA ARG A 31 -1.89 -5.64 -8.92
C ARG A 31 -2.88 -4.48 -9.05
N THR A 32 -3.84 -4.62 -9.94
CA THR A 32 -4.95 -3.67 -10.10
C THR A 32 -6.08 -3.97 -9.11
N ALA A 33 -6.92 -2.97 -8.81
CA ALA A 33 -8.10 -3.16 -7.96
C ALA A 33 -9.02 -4.29 -8.45
N LYS A 34 -9.08 -4.51 -9.77
CA LYS A 34 -9.87 -5.59 -10.37
C LYS A 34 -9.31 -6.97 -10.04
N GLU A 35 -8.00 -7.17 -10.23
CA GLU A 35 -7.35 -8.44 -9.92
C GLU A 35 -7.41 -8.76 -8.42
N LEU A 36 -7.31 -7.75 -7.56
CA LEU A 36 -7.46 -7.90 -6.11
C LEU A 36 -8.89 -8.35 -5.73
N GLY A 37 -9.91 -7.76 -6.36
CA GLY A 37 -11.30 -8.17 -6.16
C GLY A 37 -11.55 -9.61 -6.59
N GLU A 38 -11.01 -10.01 -7.75
CA GLU A 38 -11.11 -11.38 -8.25
C GLU A 38 -10.34 -12.38 -7.36
N THR A 39 -9.16 -12.00 -6.84
CA THR A 39 -8.33 -12.87 -6.00
C THR A 39 -8.90 -13.07 -4.60
N LEU A 40 -9.49 -12.02 -4.02
CA LEU A 40 -10.01 -12.04 -2.65
C LEU A 40 -11.52 -12.28 -2.58
N ASP A 41 -12.17 -12.50 -3.72
CA ASP A 41 -13.63 -12.64 -3.84
C ASP A 41 -14.37 -11.43 -3.21
N LEU A 42 -13.84 -10.23 -3.48
CA LEU A 42 -14.37 -8.96 -2.99
C LEU A 42 -14.98 -8.15 -4.12
N SER A 43 -16.06 -7.43 -3.80
CA SER A 43 -16.66 -6.50 -4.75
C SER A 43 -15.69 -5.35 -5.07
N LEU A 44 -15.67 -4.88 -6.32
CA LEU A 44 -14.84 -3.73 -6.73
C LEU A 44 -15.01 -2.51 -5.80
N PRO A 45 -16.23 -2.09 -5.42
CA PRO A 45 -16.42 -0.98 -4.48
C PRO A 45 -15.77 -1.22 -3.10
N THR A 46 -15.83 -2.47 -2.61
CA THR A 46 -15.20 -2.89 -1.35
C THR A 46 -13.67 -2.78 -1.43
N VAL A 47 -13.10 -3.19 -2.57
CA VAL A 47 -11.65 -3.10 -2.82
C VAL A 47 -11.19 -1.66 -2.93
N TYR A 48 -11.87 -0.82 -3.73
CA TYR A 48 -11.52 0.60 -3.88
C TYR A 48 -11.55 1.33 -2.54
N ARG A 49 -12.62 1.16 -1.75
CA ARG A 49 -12.71 1.77 -0.40
C ARG A 49 -11.54 1.40 0.51
N ARG A 50 -11.04 0.17 0.41
CA ARG A 50 -9.93 -0.30 1.25
C ARG A 50 -8.59 0.18 0.71
N LEU A 51 -8.40 0.12 -0.60
CA LEU A 51 -7.19 0.64 -1.23
C LEU A 51 -7.02 2.13 -0.99
N ASP A 52 -8.10 2.91 -1.07
CA ASP A 52 -8.05 4.34 -0.78
C ASP A 52 -7.56 4.60 0.65
N ARG A 53 -8.10 3.86 1.65
CA ARG A 53 -7.64 3.94 3.05
C ARG A 53 -6.18 3.52 3.22
N LEU A 54 -5.77 2.44 2.56
CA LEU A 54 -4.39 1.96 2.59
C LEU A 54 -3.42 3.01 1.99
N CYS A 55 -3.84 3.70 0.93
CA CYS A 55 -3.09 4.79 0.31
C CYS A 55 -3.04 6.03 1.21
N GLU A 56 -4.16 6.40 1.83
CA GLU A 56 -4.22 7.50 2.82
C GLU A 56 -3.29 7.24 4.00
N CYS A 57 -3.13 5.97 4.38
CA CYS A 57 -2.25 5.55 5.45
C CYS A 57 -0.76 5.41 5.06
N GLY A 58 -0.42 5.61 3.79
CA GLY A 58 0.94 5.41 3.28
C GLY A 58 1.41 3.95 3.31
N LEU A 59 0.49 2.99 3.42
CA LEU A 59 0.80 1.56 3.41
C LEU A 59 0.91 1.00 1.99
N VAL A 60 0.16 1.59 1.06
CA VAL A 60 0.08 1.20 -0.34
C VAL A 60 0.27 2.43 -1.20
N THR A 61 1.00 2.28 -2.30
CA THR A 61 1.17 3.31 -3.32
C THR A 61 0.31 2.95 -4.53
N SER A 62 -0.36 3.94 -5.12
CA SER A 62 -1.12 3.75 -6.35
C SER A 62 -0.44 4.49 -7.51
N THR A 63 -0.05 3.75 -8.54
CA THR A 63 0.55 4.27 -9.77
C THR A 63 -0.46 4.16 -10.91
N THR A 64 -0.73 5.28 -11.59
CA THR A 64 -1.63 5.29 -12.75
C THR A 64 -0.82 4.95 -14.00
N GLU A 65 -1.08 3.79 -14.60
CA GLU A 65 -0.53 3.43 -15.90
C GLU A 65 -1.51 3.78 -17.01
N VAL A 66 -0.98 4.39 -18.06
CA VAL A 66 -1.69 4.60 -19.33
C VAL A 66 -1.32 3.42 -20.21
N ARG A 67 -2.29 2.56 -20.52
CA ARG A 67 -2.09 1.51 -21.54
C ARG A 67 -2.20 2.12 -22.94
N ASP A 68 -1.60 1.46 -23.91
CA ASP A 68 -1.63 1.83 -25.34
C ASP A 68 -3.04 1.90 -25.93
N ASP A 69 -4.05 1.32 -25.26
CA ASP A 69 -5.47 1.38 -25.65
C ASP A 69 -6.22 2.61 -25.12
N GLY A 70 -5.55 3.49 -24.36
CA GLY A 70 -6.15 4.65 -23.71
C GLY A 70 -6.90 4.35 -22.40
N THR A 71 -6.90 3.08 -21.94
CA THR A 71 -7.50 2.72 -20.66
C THR A 71 -6.52 3.04 -19.53
N HIS A 72 -6.88 4.01 -18.69
CA HIS A 72 -6.16 4.28 -17.44
C HIS A 72 -6.40 3.14 -16.45
N CYS A 73 -5.33 2.42 -16.09
CA CYS A 73 -5.36 1.38 -15.08
C CYS A 73 -4.54 1.82 -13.87
N ARG A 74 -5.16 1.86 -12.68
CA ARG A 74 -4.43 2.07 -11.42
C ARG A 74 -3.85 0.74 -10.96
N ARG A 75 -2.53 0.67 -10.88
CA ARG A 75 -1.80 -0.42 -10.25
C ARG A 75 -1.45 0.00 -8.83
N TYR A 76 -1.61 -0.93 -7.91
CA TYR A 76 -1.34 -0.74 -6.50
C TYR A 76 -0.14 -1.62 -6.13
N GLU A 77 0.71 -1.10 -5.25
CA GLU A 77 1.89 -1.79 -4.73
C GLU A 77 2.05 -1.53 -3.23
N CYS A 78 2.55 -2.50 -2.49
CA CYS A 78 2.73 -2.41 -1.05
C CYS A 78 4.21 -2.18 -0.71
N ASP A 79 4.55 -0.94 -0.36
CA ASP A 79 5.89 -0.55 0.09
C ASP A 79 6.09 -0.75 1.60
N PHE A 80 5.01 -1.08 2.32
CA PHE A 80 5.04 -1.32 3.76
C PHE A 80 5.67 -2.68 4.11
N ASP A 81 6.53 -2.68 5.13
CA ASP A 81 7.18 -3.88 5.66
C ASP A 81 6.74 -4.20 7.09
N GLU A 82 6.81 -3.19 7.96
CA GLU A 82 6.59 -3.35 9.40
C GLU A 82 5.87 -2.12 9.97
N ALA A 83 5.01 -2.34 10.95
CA ALA A 83 4.44 -1.25 11.76
C ALA A 83 5.10 -1.27 13.13
N VAL A 84 5.61 -0.12 13.57
CA VAL A 84 6.22 0.03 14.88
C VAL A 84 5.21 0.69 15.81
N VAL A 85 4.89 -0.03 16.89
CA VAL A 85 4.05 0.47 17.98
C VAL A 85 4.95 0.90 19.13
N SER A 86 4.84 2.17 19.52
CA SER A 86 5.59 2.76 20.63
C SER A 86 4.65 3.23 21.73
N LEU A 87 5.00 2.92 22.98
CA LEU A 87 4.30 3.37 24.18
C LEU A 87 5.26 4.22 25.02
N SER A 88 4.86 5.46 25.31
CA SER A 88 5.60 6.39 26.18
C SER A 88 4.64 7.07 27.16
N ASP A 89 5.17 7.89 28.06
CA ASP A 89 4.37 8.72 28.95
C ASP A 89 3.47 9.73 28.19
N GLU A 90 3.80 10.03 26.94
CA GLU A 90 2.99 10.89 26.05
C GLU A 90 1.84 10.13 25.37
N GLY A 91 1.83 8.79 25.46
CA GLY A 91 0.76 7.94 24.97
C GLY A 91 1.23 6.89 23.96
N PHE A 92 0.31 6.51 23.08
CA PHE A 92 0.47 5.39 22.15
C PHE A 92 0.62 5.87 20.70
N ARG A 93 1.70 5.47 20.04
CA ARG A 93 2.05 5.90 18.69
C ARG A 93 2.28 4.71 17.77
N THR A 94 1.64 4.71 16.61
CA THR A 94 1.87 3.71 15.55
C THR A 94 2.44 4.39 14.33
N GLU A 95 3.53 3.84 13.79
CA GLU A 95 4.16 4.34 12.57
C GLU A 95 4.37 3.21 11.57
N PRO A 96 3.98 3.38 10.30
CA PRO A 96 4.36 2.45 9.25
C PRO A 96 5.83 2.69 8.89
N ARG A 97 6.59 1.61 8.75
CA ARG A 97 7.88 1.62 8.09
C ARG A 97 7.76 0.95 6.74
N SER A 98 8.19 1.70 5.75
CA SER A 98 8.39 1.23 4.40
C SER A 98 9.88 1.14 4.18
N THR A 99 10.37 -0.02 3.77
CA THR A 99 11.69 -0.07 3.14
C THR A 99 11.50 0.54 1.77
N PRO A 100 12.12 1.68 1.45
CA PRO A 100 12.07 2.15 0.07
C PRO A 100 12.57 0.99 -0.80
N PRO A 101 11.89 0.67 -1.92
CA PRO A 101 12.42 -0.31 -2.84
C PRO A 101 13.84 0.14 -3.13
N VAL A 102 14.81 -0.73 -2.83
CA VAL A 102 16.19 -0.53 -3.22
C VAL A 102 16.17 -0.42 -4.74
N SER A 103 16.02 0.81 -5.24
CA SER A 103 16.19 1.14 -6.65
C SER A 103 17.55 0.58 -7.00
N GLY A 104 17.53 -0.53 -7.73
CA GLY A 104 18.74 -1.21 -8.15
C GLY A 104 19.69 -0.16 -8.69
N GLY A 105 20.87 -0.09 -8.07
CA GLY A 105 21.92 0.81 -8.49
C GLY A 105 22.04 0.74 -9.99
N GLN A 106 22.05 1.91 -10.61
CA GLN A 106 22.46 2.13 -11.98
C GLN A 106 23.67 1.22 -12.24
N VAL A 107 23.48 0.13 -12.99
CA VAL A 107 24.59 -0.60 -13.56
C VAL A 107 25.28 0.39 -14.47
N GLU A 108 26.40 0.91 -13.99
CA GLU A 108 27.40 1.62 -14.78
C GLU A 108 27.76 0.71 -15.95
N SER A 109 27.08 0.87 -17.08
CA SER A 109 27.54 0.33 -18.35
C SER A 109 28.50 1.35 -18.92
N GLU A 110 29.77 1.03 -18.70
CA GLU A 110 30.96 1.41 -19.44
C GLU A 110 30.67 1.96 -20.85
N ASN A 111 31.25 3.12 -21.18
CA ASN A 111 31.85 3.29 -22.49
C ASN A 111 32.97 4.35 -22.47
N ASN A 112 34.19 3.83 -22.30
CA ASN A 112 35.45 4.22 -22.97
C ASN A 112 35.76 5.71 -23.20
#